data_AF-A0A3E2CN91-F1
#
_entry.id   AF-A0A3E2CN91-F1
#
_cell.length_a   1.000
_cell.length_b   1.000
_cell.length_c   1.000
_cell.angle_alpha   90.00
_cell.angle_beta   90.00
_cell.angle_gamma   90.00
#
_symmetry.space_group_name_H-M   'P 1'
#
loop_
_entity.id
_entity.type
_entity.pdbx_description
1 polymer ?
#
loop_
_entity_poly.entity_id
_entity_poly.type
_entity_poly.pdbx_seq_one_letter_code
_entity_poly.pdbx_strand_id
1 'polypeptide(L)'
;MKFKRTSYLTRLAALGVAAATLMVPLGTANAKDNSAENNNLAQVVNQKNKNKKNKTTKYLDPKIVSRIVNNPFNRTGTSNKPVTVIVTLKKQPKLPSKESESSNKADQNRLIGKWSSKYGMTVRRQFGYLMNGFEATLPANKVAALRHEHEVASVAKERLYYPLENYARGLQGVNEEFKKRGLDGTGMLVAIIDTGIDPSHHDMKLDFKAEKARKIQKTFPSNGVKFTNKVPAGFNYADENYTITDSGAEQHGMHVAGIVAANGDDENKPADKNGHINGIAPNAQLLAMKVFSNKPGAHGARDADIVAAIEDSVKLHADVINMSLGSDNGFGGASNATSLALKKAREAGVLPVISAGNSGLSFSTSGGTNDALGKWDDATLGSPSSYPSAFSVAS
;
A
#
# COMPACT_ATOMS: atom_id res chain seq x y z
N MET A 1 17.26 -27.42 -38.95
CA MET A 1 17.54 -27.45 -37.49
C MET A 1 16.30 -26.92 -36.77
N LYS A 2 15.68 -27.72 -35.89
CA LYS A 2 14.37 -27.45 -35.28
C LYS A 2 14.45 -26.32 -34.24
N PHE A 3 13.57 -25.32 -34.35
CA PHE A 3 13.37 -24.30 -33.32
C PHE A 3 12.79 -24.94 -32.04
N LYS A 4 13.53 -24.86 -30.93
CA LYS A 4 13.02 -25.25 -29.61
C LYS A 4 12.09 -24.15 -29.10
N ARG A 5 10.80 -24.47 -28.96
CA ARG A 5 9.81 -23.68 -28.22
C ARG A 5 10.28 -23.56 -26.77
N THR A 6 10.67 -22.36 -26.36
CA THR A 6 10.80 -22.00 -24.94
C THR A 6 9.43 -22.07 -24.27
N SER A 7 9.41 -22.71 -23.11
CA SER A 7 8.24 -23.18 -22.38
C SER A 7 7.31 -22.04 -21.93
N TYR A 8 6.00 -22.28 -22.06
CA TYR A 8 4.89 -21.44 -21.60
C TYR A 8 4.98 -21.06 -20.09
N LEU A 9 5.75 -21.81 -19.30
CA LEU A 9 5.93 -21.60 -17.86
C LEU A 9 6.81 -20.39 -17.51
N THR A 10 7.76 -20.00 -18.37
CA THR A 10 8.60 -18.80 -18.14
C THR A 10 7.78 -17.50 -18.33
N ARG A 11 6.69 -17.56 -19.12
CA ARG A 11 5.78 -16.43 -19.35
C ARG A 11 4.75 -16.24 -18.22
N LEU A 12 4.47 -17.28 -17.43
CA LEU A 12 3.53 -17.22 -16.30
C LEU A 12 4.16 -16.63 -15.04
N ALA A 13 5.47 -16.76 -14.85
CA ALA A 13 6.17 -16.13 -13.73
C ALA A 13 6.22 -14.59 -13.83
N ALA A 14 6.27 -14.04 -15.06
CA ALA A 14 6.27 -12.61 -15.30
C ALA A 14 4.89 -11.94 -15.06
N LEU A 15 3.79 -12.71 -15.14
CA LEU A 15 2.43 -12.21 -14.91
C LEU A 15 2.12 -11.93 -13.43
N GLY A 16 2.79 -12.61 -12.49
CA GLY A 16 2.60 -12.38 -11.06
C GLY A 16 3.12 -11.01 -10.61
N VAL A 17 4.33 -10.62 -11.07
CA VAL A 17 5.00 -9.37 -10.69
C VAL A 17 4.26 -8.13 -11.22
N ALA A 18 3.61 -8.24 -12.38
CA ALA A 18 2.90 -7.14 -13.04
C ALA A 18 1.52 -6.83 -12.44
N ALA A 19 0.87 -7.77 -11.74
CA ALA A 19 -0.50 -7.58 -11.25
C ALA A 19 -0.60 -6.78 -9.94
N ALA A 20 0.49 -6.61 -9.20
CA ALA A 20 0.44 -6.02 -7.86
C ALA A 20 0.91 -4.58 -7.77
N THR A 21 1.33 -3.99 -8.89
CA THR A 21 1.93 -2.66 -8.85
C THR A 21 0.99 -1.59 -8.33
N LEU A 22 -0.35 -1.73 -8.30
CA LEU A 22 -1.16 -0.53 -8.02
C LEU A 22 -2.58 -0.66 -7.43
N MET A 23 -3.05 -1.80 -6.90
CA MET A 23 -4.29 -1.78 -6.11
C MET A 23 -4.06 -1.21 -4.70
N VAL A 24 -3.87 0.11 -4.60
CA VAL A 24 -4.30 0.85 -3.42
C VAL A 24 -5.78 1.14 -3.65
N PRO A 25 -6.71 0.50 -2.93
CA PRO A 25 -8.07 0.99 -2.97
C PRO A 25 -8.05 2.38 -2.34
N LEU A 26 -8.40 3.41 -3.11
CA LEU A 26 -9.10 4.57 -2.58
C LEU A 26 -10.47 4.06 -2.09
N GLY A 27 -10.43 3.30 -1.00
CA GLY A 27 -11.62 2.89 -0.29
C GLY A 27 -12.22 4.16 0.29
N THR A 28 -13.33 4.59 -0.30
CA THR A 28 -14.31 5.39 0.44
C THR A 28 -14.44 4.74 1.81
N ALA A 29 -14.13 5.49 2.88
CA ALA A 29 -14.37 5.04 4.23
C ALA A 29 -15.87 4.75 4.38
N ASN A 30 -16.26 3.50 4.16
CA ASN A 30 -17.62 3.03 4.32
C ASN A 30 -17.91 2.96 5.82
N ALA A 31 -18.28 4.10 6.39
CA ALA A 31 -18.95 4.16 7.67
C ALA A 31 -20.41 3.71 7.47
N LYS A 32 -20.62 2.39 7.35
CA LYS A 32 -21.94 1.84 7.69
C LYS A 32 -21.99 1.65 9.20
N ASP A 33 -22.79 2.50 9.83
CA ASP A 33 -23.10 2.46 11.25
C ASP A 33 -23.94 1.22 11.57
N ASN A 34 -23.28 0.10 11.89
CA ASN A 34 -23.93 -1.16 12.27
C ASN A 34 -24.15 -1.27 13.78
N SER A 35 -24.38 -0.14 14.47
CA SER A 35 -24.71 -0.13 15.90
C SER A 35 -26.04 -0.82 16.21
N ALA A 36 -27.02 -0.77 15.28
CA ALA A 36 -28.29 -1.49 15.41
C ALA A 36 -28.18 -3.00 15.09
N GLU A 37 -27.31 -3.41 14.15
CA GLU A 37 -27.14 -4.83 13.77
C GLU A 37 -26.33 -5.62 14.80
N ASN A 38 -25.42 -4.99 15.55
CA ASN A 38 -24.60 -5.69 16.54
C ASN A 38 -25.39 -6.18 17.77
N ASN A 39 -26.48 -5.49 18.13
CA ASN A 39 -27.38 -5.97 19.18
C ASN A 39 -28.18 -7.19 18.70
N ASN A 40 -28.56 -7.20 17.41
CA ASN A 40 -29.23 -8.36 16.79
C ASN A 40 -28.27 -9.54 16.59
N LEU A 41 -27.01 -9.33 16.21
CA LEU A 41 -26.03 -10.41 16.03
C LEU A 41 -25.67 -11.12 17.34
N ALA A 42 -25.51 -10.38 18.45
CA ALA A 42 -25.27 -10.98 19.76
C ALA A 42 -26.49 -11.79 20.26
N GLN A 43 -27.71 -11.30 20.02
CA GLN A 43 -28.95 -12.05 20.31
C GLN A 43 -29.13 -13.28 19.39
N VAL A 44 -28.78 -13.15 18.10
CA VAL A 44 -28.85 -14.23 17.11
C VAL A 44 -27.81 -15.31 17.38
N VAL A 45 -26.61 -14.97 17.85
CA VAL A 45 -25.58 -15.95 18.25
C VAL A 45 -25.97 -16.69 19.53
N ASN A 46 -26.58 -16.00 20.51
CA ASN A 46 -27.10 -16.65 21.72
C ASN A 46 -28.34 -17.52 21.47
N GLN A 47 -29.22 -17.16 20.52
CA GLN A 47 -30.36 -18.00 20.14
C GLN A 47 -29.98 -19.17 19.21
N LYS A 48 -28.91 -19.06 18.40
CA LYS A 48 -28.53 -20.07 17.39
C LYS A 48 -27.65 -21.22 17.86
N ASN A 49 -27.22 -21.26 19.12
CA ASN A 49 -26.62 -22.49 19.68
C ASN A 49 -27.61 -23.66 19.79
N LYS A 50 -28.89 -23.45 19.45
CA LYS A 50 -29.91 -24.52 19.37
C LYS A 50 -30.15 -25.11 17.98
N ASN A 51 -29.70 -24.51 16.87
CA ASN A 51 -29.96 -25.08 15.53
C ASN A 51 -28.77 -24.98 14.58
N LYS A 52 -28.22 -26.15 14.22
CA LYS A 52 -27.13 -26.35 13.25
C LYS A 52 -27.59 -25.98 11.82
N LYS A 53 -26.64 -25.40 11.07
CA LYS A 53 -26.59 -25.12 9.61
C LYS A 53 -27.09 -23.74 9.20
N ASN A 54 -26.16 -22.82 8.94
CA ASN A 54 -26.30 -21.83 7.86
C ASN A 54 -24.95 -21.41 7.27
N LYS A 55 -24.94 -21.19 5.94
CA LYS A 55 -23.76 -21.11 5.05
C LYS A 55 -23.01 -19.76 5.05
N THR A 56 -23.39 -18.79 5.88
CA THR A 56 -22.90 -17.40 5.76
C THR A 56 -21.64 -17.08 6.58
N THR A 57 -21.17 -17.98 7.45
CA THR A 57 -19.95 -17.78 8.27
C THR A 57 -18.69 -18.39 7.68
N LYS A 58 -18.76 -18.96 6.46
CA LYS A 58 -17.68 -19.74 5.85
C LYS A 58 -16.45 -18.90 5.45
N TYR A 59 -16.56 -17.57 5.41
CA TYR A 59 -15.51 -16.65 4.96
C TYR A 59 -15.00 -15.69 6.05
N LEU A 60 -15.47 -15.83 7.30
CA LEU A 60 -15.02 -15.00 8.41
C LEU A 60 -13.99 -15.77 9.22
N ASP A 61 -12.80 -15.19 9.44
CA ASP A 61 -11.76 -15.80 10.28
C ASP A 61 -12.35 -16.11 11.68
N PRO A 62 -12.31 -17.38 12.13
CA PRO A 62 -12.78 -17.79 13.46
C PRO A 62 -12.16 -16.97 14.60
N LYS A 63 -10.95 -16.42 14.42
CA LYS A 63 -10.30 -15.51 15.39
C LYS A 63 -10.93 -14.12 15.42
N ILE A 64 -11.43 -13.63 14.28
CA ILE A 64 -12.18 -12.37 14.22
C ILE A 64 -13.54 -12.55 14.87
N VAL A 65 -14.23 -13.65 14.56
CA VAL A 65 -15.52 -14.00 15.19
C VAL A 65 -15.38 -14.16 16.70
N SER A 66 -14.33 -14.85 17.17
CA SER A 66 -14.09 -15.01 18.62
C SER A 66 -13.67 -13.69 19.30
N ARG A 67 -12.98 -12.77 18.62
CA ARG A 67 -12.68 -11.41 19.15
C ARG A 67 -13.92 -10.54 19.26
N ILE A 68 -14.87 -10.66 18.32
CA ILE A 68 -16.16 -9.95 18.36
C ILE A 68 -17.03 -10.48 19.50
N VAL A 69 -17.13 -11.81 19.63
CA VAL A 69 -17.93 -12.49 20.67
C VAL A 69 -17.31 -12.34 22.06
N ASN A 70 -15.97 -12.33 22.16
CA ASN A 70 -15.25 -12.14 23.43
C ASN A 70 -14.85 -10.68 23.69
N ASN A 71 -15.45 -9.71 23.01
CA ASN A 71 -15.13 -8.30 23.23
C ASN A 71 -15.48 -7.92 24.69
N PRO A 72 -14.48 -7.64 25.55
CA PRO A 72 -14.71 -7.33 26.96
C PRO A 72 -15.52 -6.05 27.17
N PHE A 73 -15.70 -5.25 26.11
CA PHE A 73 -16.49 -4.04 26.11
C PHE A 73 -18.02 -4.29 26.17
N ASN A 74 -18.47 -5.46 25.69
CA ASN A 74 -19.88 -5.86 25.70
C ASN A 74 -20.24 -6.82 26.84
N ARG A 75 -19.23 -7.34 27.57
CA ARG A 75 -19.48 -8.06 28.82
C ARG A 75 -19.58 -7.05 29.95
N THR A 76 -20.77 -6.90 30.51
CA THR A 76 -20.93 -6.41 31.87
C THR A 76 -20.19 -7.37 32.81
N GLY A 77 -18.92 -7.10 33.14
CA GLY A 77 -18.22 -7.92 34.15
C GLY A 77 -16.69 -7.82 34.23
N THR A 78 -16.23 -7.34 35.39
CA THR A 78 -15.01 -7.68 36.17
C THR A 78 -13.60 -7.34 35.68
N SER A 79 -13.33 -7.04 34.40
CA SER A 79 -11.94 -6.73 33.99
C SER A 79 -11.46 -5.36 34.48
N ASN A 80 -10.34 -5.32 35.21
CA ASN A 80 -9.67 -4.07 35.60
C ASN A 80 -8.64 -3.58 34.57
N LYS A 81 -8.56 -4.23 33.38
CA LYS A 81 -7.62 -3.81 32.34
C LYS A 81 -8.00 -2.41 31.83
N PRO A 82 -7.02 -1.52 31.63
CA PRO A 82 -7.26 -0.22 31.02
C PRO A 82 -7.87 -0.37 29.62
N VAL A 83 -8.88 0.43 29.33
CA VAL A 83 -9.48 0.57 28.00
C VAL A 83 -9.60 2.05 27.67
N THR A 84 -9.34 2.39 26.41
CA THR A 84 -9.51 3.76 25.91
C THR A 84 -10.88 3.92 25.29
N VAL A 85 -11.57 4.99 25.67
CA VAL A 85 -12.93 5.32 25.28
C VAL A 85 -13.04 6.76 24.83
N ILE A 86 -14.01 7.03 23.97
CA ILE A 86 -14.48 8.37 23.66
C ILE A 86 -15.71 8.65 24.52
N VAL A 87 -15.62 9.68 25.36
CA VAL A 87 -16.71 10.20 26.18
C VAL A 87 -17.32 11.39 25.45
N THR A 88 -18.56 11.26 25.02
CA THR A 88 -19.34 12.33 24.39
C THR A 88 -20.24 12.95 25.46
N LEU A 89 -20.23 14.28 25.58
CA LEU A 89 -21.05 15.01 26.56
C LEU A 89 -22.39 15.44 25.97
N LYS A 90 -23.44 15.61 26.79
CA LYS A 90 -24.77 16.00 26.30
C LYS A 90 -24.81 17.40 25.69
N LYS A 91 -24.02 18.33 26.22
CA LYS A 91 -23.98 19.73 25.78
C LYS A 91 -23.10 19.88 24.52
N GLN A 92 -23.62 19.51 23.36
CA GLN A 92 -22.90 19.66 22.08
C GLN A 92 -22.92 21.12 21.59
N PRO A 93 -21.86 21.59 20.90
CA PRO A 93 -21.86 22.90 20.26
C PRO A 93 -22.89 22.94 19.12
N LYS A 94 -23.57 24.07 18.93
CA LYS A 94 -24.50 24.27 17.80
C LYS A 94 -23.78 24.56 16.49
N LEU A 95 -22.70 25.33 16.57
CA LEU A 95 -21.84 25.73 15.46
C LEU A 95 -20.38 25.72 15.90
N PRO A 96 -19.42 25.43 15.02
CA PRO A 96 -18.00 25.47 15.35
C PRO A 96 -17.52 26.91 15.57
N SER A 97 -16.98 27.20 16.76
CA SER A 97 -16.39 28.51 17.09
C SER A 97 -15.31 28.39 18.17
N LYS A 98 -14.34 29.31 18.19
CA LYS A 98 -13.26 29.31 19.21
C LYS A 98 -13.80 29.58 20.61
N GLU A 99 -14.84 30.39 20.70
CA GLU A 99 -15.54 30.73 21.95
C GLU A 99 -16.25 29.48 22.51
N SER A 100 -16.97 28.75 21.66
CA SER A 100 -17.64 27.51 22.04
C SER A 100 -16.64 26.42 22.43
N GLU A 101 -15.51 26.30 21.72
CA GLU A 101 -14.44 25.37 22.06
C GLU A 101 -13.84 25.67 23.44
N SER A 102 -13.56 26.94 23.72
CA SER A 102 -12.99 27.38 25.00
C SER A 102 -13.95 27.09 26.16
N SER A 103 -15.24 27.41 25.98
CA SER A 103 -16.29 27.12 26.97
C SER A 103 -16.45 25.61 27.20
N ASN A 104 -16.49 24.82 26.13
CA ASN A 104 -16.60 23.36 26.21
C ASN A 104 -15.40 22.74 26.93
N LYS A 105 -14.16 23.18 26.61
CA LYS A 105 -12.94 22.68 27.27
C LYS A 105 -12.89 23.08 28.75
N ALA A 106 -13.36 24.26 29.12
CA ALA A 106 -13.47 24.66 30.53
C ALA A 106 -14.45 23.76 31.30
N ASP A 107 -15.63 23.49 30.71
CA ASP A 107 -16.61 22.56 31.28
C ASP A 107 -16.04 21.14 31.41
N GLN A 108 -15.32 20.66 30.39
CA GLN A 108 -14.64 19.36 30.42
C GLN A 108 -13.60 19.29 31.53
N ASN A 109 -12.75 20.31 31.71
CA ASN A 109 -11.71 20.30 32.74
C ASN A 109 -12.30 20.16 34.15
N ARG A 110 -13.44 20.83 34.41
CA ARG A 110 -14.18 20.67 35.67
C ARG A 110 -14.67 19.23 35.86
N LEU A 111 -15.26 18.62 34.83
CA LEU A 111 -15.75 17.24 34.89
C LEU A 111 -14.60 16.23 35.03
N ILE A 112 -13.52 16.41 34.27
CA ILE A 112 -12.31 15.60 34.33
C ILE A 112 -11.71 15.66 35.73
N GLY A 113 -11.58 16.85 36.34
CA GLY A 113 -11.10 16.99 37.72
C GLY A 113 -11.91 16.19 38.75
N LYS A 114 -13.24 16.14 38.59
CA LYS A 114 -14.14 15.34 39.43
C LYS A 114 -14.01 13.83 39.17
N TRP A 115 -13.77 13.44 37.91
CA TRP A 115 -13.87 12.05 37.46
C TRP A 115 -12.54 11.29 37.42
N SER A 116 -11.40 11.97 37.26
CA SER A 116 -10.07 11.36 37.17
C SER A 116 -9.78 10.44 38.36
N SER A 117 -9.91 10.95 39.59
CA SER A 117 -9.70 10.14 40.80
C SER A 117 -10.84 9.15 41.05
N LYS A 118 -12.10 9.54 40.77
CA LYS A 118 -13.29 8.69 40.99
C LYS A 118 -13.26 7.40 40.15
N TYR A 119 -12.80 7.49 38.91
CA TYR A 119 -12.80 6.38 37.96
C TYR A 119 -11.41 5.83 37.66
N GLY A 120 -10.35 6.42 38.22
CA GLY A 120 -8.97 6.07 37.90
C GLY A 120 -8.67 6.30 36.42
N MET A 121 -9.17 7.40 35.86
CA MET A 121 -9.05 7.70 34.43
C MET A 121 -7.98 8.75 34.14
N THR A 122 -7.35 8.62 32.97
CA THR A 122 -6.47 9.64 32.40
C THR A 122 -7.05 10.15 31.08
N VAL A 123 -6.79 11.41 30.74
CA VAL A 123 -7.28 12.05 29.52
C VAL A 123 -6.09 12.58 28.74
N ARG A 124 -5.98 12.20 27.47
CA ARG A 124 -4.91 12.69 26.57
C ARG A 124 -5.43 13.71 25.55
N ARG A 125 -6.69 13.60 25.11
CA ARG A 125 -7.27 14.51 24.11
C ARG A 125 -8.66 14.99 24.51
N GLN A 126 -8.91 16.27 24.22
CA GLN A 126 -10.19 16.94 24.40
C GLN A 126 -10.68 17.49 23.06
N PHE A 127 -11.95 17.29 22.77
CA PHE A 127 -12.64 17.77 21.57
C PHE A 127 -13.66 18.81 22.04
N GLY A 128 -13.55 20.06 21.58
CA GLY A 128 -14.47 21.12 21.98
C GLY A 128 -15.05 21.94 20.82
N TYR A 129 -14.41 21.91 19.64
CA TYR A 129 -14.75 22.75 18.49
C TYR A 129 -15.92 22.20 17.67
N LEU A 130 -15.80 20.96 17.17
CA LEU A 130 -16.84 20.30 16.38
C LEU A 130 -17.78 19.44 17.23
N MET A 131 -17.25 18.80 18.26
CA MET A 131 -17.98 17.96 19.20
C MET A 131 -17.51 18.31 20.60
N ASN A 132 -18.40 18.18 21.59
CA ASN A 132 -18.04 18.26 23.00
C ASN A 132 -17.81 16.85 23.56
N GLY A 133 -16.54 16.53 23.83
CA GLY A 133 -16.16 15.23 24.37
C GLY A 133 -14.67 15.12 24.61
N PHE A 134 -14.23 13.98 25.12
CA PHE A 134 -12.80 13.73 25.36
C PHE A 134 -12.50 12.24 25.28
N GLU A 135 -11.23 11.92 25.02
CA GLU A 135 -10.69 10.58 25.15
C GLU A 135 -10.33 10.32 26.61
N ALA A 136 -10.72 9.16 27.15
CA ALA A 136 -10.31 8.73 28.47
C ALA A 136 -9.80 7.29 28.43
N THR A 137 -8.71 7.02 29.16
CA THR A 137 -8.25 5.67 29.45
C THR A 137 -8.58 5.34 30.90
N LEU A 138 -9.36 4.29 31.14
CA LEU A 138 -9.84 3.89 32.47
C LEU A 138 -10.02 2.37 32.57
N PRO A 139 -10.09 1.79 33.78
CA PRO A 139 -10.41 0.38 33.96
C PRO A 139 -11.75 0.00 33.33
N ALA A 140 -11.80 -1.12 32.58
CA ALA A 140 -12.99 -1.52 31.83
C ALA A 140 -14.25 -1.69 32.70
N ASN A 141 -14.08 -2.16 33.94
CA ASN A 141 -15.15 -2.27 34.94
C ASN A 141 -15.74 -0.91 35.40
N LYS A 142 -15.10 0.23 35.12
CA LYS A 142 -15.58 1.57 35.46
C LYS A 142 -16.34 2.25 34.33
N VAL A 143 -16.28 1.73 33.09
CA VAL A 143 -16.94 2.31 31.91
C VAL A 143 -18.45 2.44 32.10
N ALA A 144 -19.10 1.42 32.65
CA ALA A 144 -20.55 1.45 32.89
C ALA A 144 -20.93 2.56 33.89
N ALA A 145 -20.17 2.72 34.97
CA ALA A 145 -20.43 3.76 35.97
C ALA A 145 -20.17 5.17 35.43
N LEU A 146 -19.23 5.35 34.50
CA LEU A 146 -19.02 6.63 33.81
C LEU A 146 -20.16 6.96 32.83
N ARG A 147 -20.74 5.94 32.16
CA ARG A 147 -21.91 6.14 31.27
C ARG A 147 -23.14 6.68 31.99
N HIS A 148 -23.26 6.45 33.29
CA HIS A 148 -24.39 6.89 34.10
C HIS A 148 -24.21 8.30 34.69
N GLU A 149 -23.07 8.96 34.46
CA GLU A 149 -22.92 10.36 34.85
C GLU A 149 -23.89 11.25 34.07
N HIS A 150 -24.50 12.21 34.76
CA HIS A 150 -25.61 13.01 34.21
C HIS A 150 -25.21 13.77 32.95
N GLU A 151 -23.97 14.25 32.88
CA GLU A 151 -23.42 15.05 31.79
C GLU A 151 -22.98 14.22 30.58
N VAL A 152 -22.87 12.90 30.73
CA VAL A 152 -22.40 11.98 29.69
C VAL A 152 -23.56 11.58 28.77
N ALA A 153 -23.36 11.77 27.46
CA ALA A 153 -24.28 11.30 26.44
C ALA A 153 -23.96 9.85 26.03
N SER A 154 -22.67 9.55 25.83
CA SER A 154 -22.22 8.20 25.49
C SER A 154 -20.77 7.96 25.87
N VAL A 155 -20.43 6.70 26.15
CA VAL A 155 -19.04 6.23 26.27
C VAL A 155 -18.85 5.05 25.32
N ALA A 156 -18.13 5.29 24.23
CA ALA A 156 -17.84 4.31 23.20
C ALA A 156 -16.37 3.91 23.23
N LYS A 157 -16.04 2.66 22.89
CA LYS A 157 -14.64 2.24 22.77
C LYS A 157 -13.98 3.05 21.67
N GLU A 158 -12.80 3.60 21.94
CA GLU A 158 -12.04 4.28 20.89
C GLU A 158 -11.69 3.25 19.79
N ARG A 159 -11.92 3.64 18.53
CA ARG A 159 -11.52 2.85 17.38
C ARG A 159 -10.09 3.23 17.04
N LEU A 160 -9.21 2.25 17.06
CA LEU A 160 -7.85 2.38 16.56
C LEU A 160 -7.83 1.89 15.11
N TYR A 161 -7.49 2.79 14.19
CA TYR A 161 -7.30 2.48 12.77
C TYR A 161 -5.84 2.13 12.53
N TYR A 162 -5.58 1.15 11.66
CA TYR A 162 -4.24 0.77 11.24
C TYR A 162 -4.13 0.95 9.73
N PRO A 163 -3.02 1.48 9.20
CA PRO A 163 -2.75 1.42 7.77
C PRO A 163 -2.64 -0.05 7.34
N LEU A 164 -3.26 -0.40 6.20
CA LEU A 164 -3.27 -1.76 5.66
C LEU A 164 -2.42 -1.81 4.37
N GLU A 165 -1.11 -1.89 4.51
CA GLU A 165 -0.18 -1.81 3.37
C GLU A 165 0.34 -3.18 2.89
N ASN A 166 0.00 -4.27 3.57
CA ASN A 166 0.57 -5.60 3.36
C ASN A 166 -0.44 -6.67 2.89
N TYR A 167 -1.64 -6.28 2.46
CA TYR A 167 -2.73 -7.22 2.14
C TYR A 167 -2.81 -7.60 0.65
N ALA A 168 -2.13 -6.87 -0.23
CA ALA A 168 -2.20 -7.05 -1.69
C ALA A 168 -1.85 -8.48 -2.14
N ARG A 169 -0.75 -9.05 -1.62
CA ARG A 169 -0.34 -10.45 -1.90
C ARG A 169 -1.43 -11.47 -1.55
N GLY A 170 -2.20 -11.21 -0.49
CA GLY A 170 -3.30 -12.07 -0.04
C GLY A 170 -4.50 -11.99 -0.97
N LEU A 171 -4.91 -10.78 -1.35
CA LEU A 171 -6.03 -10.55 -2.27
C LEU A 171 -5.80 -11.16 -3.65
N GLN A 172 -4.55 -11.11 -4.13
CA GLN A 172 -4.18 -11.57 -5.46
C GLN A 172 -3.86 -13.07 -5.53
N GLY A 173 -3.94 -13.79 -4.40
CA GLY A 173 -3.64 -15.22 -4.33
C GLY A 173 -2.15 -15.55 -4.47
N VAL A 174 -1.25 -14.56 -4.46
CA VAL A 174 0.21 -14.75 -4.58
C VAL A 174 0.74 -15.67 -3.49
N ASN A 175 0.24 -15.50 -2.27
CA ASN A 175 0.61 -16.34 -1.12
C ASN A 175 0.31 -17.83 -1.35
N GLU A 176 -0.72 -18.16 -2.13
CA GLU A 176 -1.03 -19.55 -2.46
C GLU A 176 -0.09 -20.11 -3.52
N GLU A 177 0.20 -19.35 -4.57
CA GLU A 177 1.11 -19.79 -5.64
C GLU A 177 2.55 -19.94 -5.13
N PHE A 178 2.98 -19.08 -4.20
CA PHE A 178 4.25 -19.25 -3.49
C PHE A 178 4.34 -20.60 -2.79
N LYS A 179 3.29 -20.99 -2.05
CA LYS A 179 3.25 -22.27 -1.34
C LYS A 179 3.21 -23.46 -2.30
N LYS A 180 2.50 -23.34 -3.42
CA LYS A 180 2.32 -24.43 -4.39
C LYS A 180 3.55 -24.65 -5.27
N ARG A 181 4.23 -23.58 -5.67
CA ARG A 181 5.22 -23.60 -6.75
C ARG A 181 6.59 -23.05 -6.37
N GLY A 182 6.73 -22.41 -5.20
CA GLY A 182 7.99 -21.82 -4.74
C GLY A 182 8.48 -20.67 -5.62
N LEU A 183 7.57 -19.92 -6.25
CA LEU A 183 7.88 -18.86 -7.22
C LEU A 183 8.00 -17.50 -6.52
N ASP A 184 9.12 -17.22 -5.88
CA ASP A 184 9.36 -16.00 -5.07
C ASP A 184 10.23 -14.94 -5.78
N GLY A 185 10.51 -15.14 -7.07
CA GLY A 185 11.40 -14.28 -7.86
C GLY A 185 12.87 -14.70 -7.87
N THR A 186 13.24 -15.77 -7.16
CA THR A 186 14.61 -16.32 -7.19
C THR A 186 15.12 -16.50 -8.62
N GLY A 187 16.27 -15.91 -8.91
CA GLY A 187 16.93 -15.97 -10.23
C GLY A 187 16.36 -15.04 -11.29
N MET A 188 15.39 -14.19 -10.95
CA MET A 188 14.86 -13.15 -11.83
C MET A 188 15.58 -11.82 -11.61
N LEU A 189 15.62 -11.00 -12.66
CA LEU A 189 16.16 -9.65 -12.64
C LEU A 189 15.12 -8.69 -13.22
N VAL A 190 14.73 -7.67 -12.45
CA VAL A 190 13.73 -6.67 -12.87
C VAL A 190 14.40 -5.30 -12.94
N ALA A 191 14.31 -4.63 -14.08
CA ALA A 191 14.73 -3.24 -14.19
C ALA A 191 13.60 -2.30 -13.78
N ILE A 192 13.90 -1.37 -12.88
CA ILE A 192 13.00 -0.30 -12.47
C ILE A 192 13.49 0.98 -13.13
N ILE A 193 12.75 1.48 -14.12
CA ILE A 193 13.03 2.75 -14.81
C ILE A 193 12.14 3.82 -14.18
N ASP A 194 12.70 4.60 -13.25
CA ASP A 194 11.91 5.49 -12.37
C ASP A 194 12.77 6.60 -11.73
N THR A 195 12.31 7.21 -10.63
CA THR A 195 13.02 8.30 -9.92
C THR A 195 14.20 7.83 -9.09
N GLY A 196 14.36 6.54 -8.84
CA GLY A 196 15.51 6.00 -8.12
C GLY A 196 15.16 4.92 -7.11
N ILE A 197 16.18 4.24 -6.60
CA ILE A 197 16.07 3.21 -5.56
C ILE A 197 17.14 3.51 -4.51
N ASP A 198 16.79 3.36 -3.22
CA ASP A 198 17.78 3.29 -2.15
C ASP A 198 18.23 1.83 -1.94
N PRO A 199 19.46 1.44 -2.35
CA PRO A 199 19.96 0.08 -2.17
C PRO A 199 20.20 -0.30 -0.72
N SER A 200 20.31 0.70 0.17
CA SER A 200 20.62 0.51 1.58
C SER A 200 19.38 0.27 2.45
N HIS A 201 18.19 0.42 1.87
CA HIS A 201 16.93 0.19 2.57
C HIS A 201 16.88 -1.24 3.13
N HIS A 202 16.41 -1.37 4.37
CA HIS A 202 16.42 -2.64 5.11
C HIS A 202 15.74 -3.79 4.34
N ASP A 203 14.62 -3.49 3.69
CA ASP A 203 13.82 -4.48 2.95
C ASP A 203 14.38 -4.76 1.53
N MET A 204 15.49 -4.12 1.14
CA MET A 204 16.21 -4.41 -0.11
C MET A 204 17.28 -5.48 0.10
N LYS A 205 16.82 -6.68 0.50
CA LYS A 205 17.66 -7.85 0.74
C LYS A 205 17.19 -9.08 -0.04
N LEU A 206 18.08 -10.07 -0.14
CA LEU A 206 17.81 -11.38 -0.72
C LEU A 206 17.96 -12.45 0.36
N ASP A 207 17.16 -13.51 0.26
CA ASP A 207 17.35 -14.69 1.10
C ASP A 207 18.62 -15.44 0.70
N PHE A 208 19.19 -16.20 1.64
CA PHE A 208 20.41 -16.99 1.42
C PHE A 208 20.35 -17.93 0.22
N LYS A 209 19.17 -18.49 -0.09
CA LYS A 209 19.00 -19.35 -1.28
C LYS A 209 19.04 -18.54 -2.58
N ALA A 210 18.40 -17.37 -2.58
CA ALA A 210 18.33 -16.48 -3.73
C ALA A 210 19.70 -15.87 -4.05
N GLU A 211 20.52 -15.61 -3.03
CA GLU A 211 21.92 -15.16 -3.17
C GLU A 211 22.74 -16.05 -4.13
N LYS A 212 22.50 -17.37 -4.13
CA LYS A 212 23.23 -18.31 -5.00
C LYS A 212 22.72 -18.33 -6.44
N ALA A 213 21.45 -17.97 -6.63
CA ALA A 213 20.77 -18.04 -7.92
C ALA A 213 20.73 -16.70 -8.67
N ARG A 214 21.39 -15.66 -8.13
CA ARG A 214 21.46 -14.33 -8.75
C ARG A 214 21.90 -14.38 -10.21
N LYS A 215 21.31 -13.53 -11.05
CA LYS A 215 21.76 -13.33 -12.43
C LYS A 215 23.02 -12.50 -12.49
N ILE A 216 23.05 -11.39 -11.75
CA ILE A 216 24.23 -10.55 -11.64
C ILE A 216 25.00 -10.97 -10.39
N GLN A 217 26.14 -11.61 -10.62
CA GLN A 217 26.98 -12.24 -9.59
C GLN A 217 27.92 -11.24 -8.89
N LYS A 218 28.32 -10.19 -9.61
CA LYS A 218 29.20 -9.14 -9.09
C LYS A 218 28.49 -7.80 -9.20
N THR A 219 28.54 -7.02 -8.13
CA THR A 219 28.06 -5.64 -8.16
C THR A 219 28.96 -4.79 -9.05
N PHE A 220 28.37 -3.79 -9.70
CA PHE A 220 29.12 -2.90 -10.57
C PHE A 220 29.93 -1.88 -9.75
N PRO A 221 31.11 -1.47 -10.21
CA PRO A 221 31.85 -0.40 -9.54
C PRO A 221 31.10 0.92 -9.68
N SER A 222 30.93 1.63 -8.57
CA SER A 222 30.38 2.99 -8.56
C SER A 222 31.18 3.88 -7.63
N ASN A 223 31.44 5.11 -8.09
CA ASN A 223 32.02 6.15 -7.26
C ASN A 223 30.95 6.65 -6.27
N GLY A 224 31.01 6.19 -5.03
CA GLY A 224 30.20 6.72 -3.92
C GLY A 224 28.85 6.02 -3.65
N VAL A 225 28.39 5.11 -4.52
CA VAL A 225 27.21 4.27 -4.24
C VAL A 225 27.63 2.86 -3.84
N LYS A 226 26.96 2.31 -2.82
CA LYS A 226 27.16 0.94 -2.35
C LYS A 226 26.04 0.05 -2.88
N PHE A 227 26.22 -0.49 -4.08
CA PHE A 227 25.33 -1.52 -4.61
C PHE A 227 25.31 -2.77 -3.71
N THR A 228 24.19 -3.47 -3.73
CA THR A 228 23.96 -4.68 -2.92
C THR A 228 23.68 -5.86 -3.84
N ASN A 229 23.65 -7.06 -3.29
CA ASN A 229 23.26 -8.23 -4.09
C ASN A 229 21.81 -8.14 -4.58
N LYS A 230 20.95 -7.42 -3.85
CA LYS A 230 19.57 -7.11 -4.24
C LYS A 230 19.50 -6.10 -5.37
N VAL A 231 20.27 -5.00 -5.26
CA VAL A 231 20.37 -3.94 -6.26
C VAL A 231 21.81 -3.89 -6.76
N PRO A 232 22.21 -4.79 -7.68
CA PRO A 232 23.62 -4.99 -8.04
C PRO A 232 24.20 -3.95 -9.00
N ALA A 233 23.33 -3.19 -9.69
CA ALA A 233 23.72 -2.19 -10.66
C ALA A 233 22.62 -1.14 -10.84
N GLY A 234 23.02 0.02 -11.34
CA GLY A 234 22.14 1.13 -11.66
C GLY A 234 22.93 2.34 -12.15
N PHE A 235 22.21 3.28 -12.76
CA PHE A 235 22.78 4.52 -13.26
C PHE A 235 21.69 5.60 -13.26
N ASN A 236 22.09 6.85 -13.02
CA ASN A 236 21.25 8.03 -13.17
C ASN A 236 21.54 8.65 -14.52
N TYR A 237 20.67 8.35 -15.48
CA TYR A 237 20.76 8.81 -16.87
C TYR A 237 20.46 10.30 -17.00
N ALA A 238 19.62 10.85 -16.13
CA ALA A 238 19.26 12.27 -16.16
C ALA A 238 20.42 13.19 -15.72
N ASP A 239 21.24 12.74 -14.77
CA ASP A 239 22.39 13.48 -14.23
C ASP A 239 23.76 12.90 -14.60
N GLU A 240 23.78 11.86 -15.42
CA GLU A 240 24.97 11.16 -15.93
C GLU A 240 25.96 10.74 -14.82
N ASN A 241 25.44 10.11 -13.76
CA ASN A 241 26.26 9.65 -12.64
C ASN A 241 25.67 8.39 -11.95
N TYR A 242 26.34 7.90 -10.91
CA TYR A 242 25.91 6.70 -10.19
C TYR A 242 24.95 6.97 -9.03
N THR A 243 24.54 8.22 -8.77
CA THR A 243 23.60 8.57 -7.70
C THR A 243 22.17 8.15 -8.07
N ILE A 244 21.84 6.90 -7.74
CA ILE A 244 20.56 6.25 -8.05
C ILE A 244 19.48 6.44 -6.99
N THR A 245 19.83 6.99 -5.82
CA THR A 245 18.86 7.32 -4.77
C THR A 245 18.20 8.65 -5.09
N ASP A 246 16.89 8.71 -4.93
CA ASP A 246 16.13 9.95 -5.05
C ASP A 246 16.32 10.81 -3.78
N SER A 247 16.66 12.09 -3.97
CA SER A 247 16.81 13.06 -2.89
C SER A 247 15.52 13.83 -2.59
N GLY A 248 14.45 13.61 -3.37
CA GLY A 248 13.14 14.22 -3.17
C GLY A 248 12.39 13.68 -1.94
N ALA A 249 11.38 14.45 -1.50
CA ALA A 249 10.49 14.05 -0.40
C ALA A 249 9.58 12.85 -0.76
N GLU A 250 9.28 12.67 -2.04
CA GLU A 250 8.53 11.53 -2.56
C GLU A 250 9.46 10.63 -3.37
N GLN A 251 9.91 9.52 -2.75
CA GLN A 251 10.77 8.54 -3.40
C GLN A 251 9.94 7.54 -4.22
N HIS A 252 9.35 8.01 -5.32
CA HIS A 252 8.43 7.22 -6.13
C HIS A 252 9.04 5.90 -6.63
N GLY A 253 10.26 5.93 -7.17
CA GLY A 253 10.94 4.71 -7.64
C GLY A 253 11.22 3.70 -6.53
N MET A 254 11.49 4.17 -5.30
CA MET A 254 11.71 3.31 -4.14
C MET A 254 10.41 2.62 -3.72
N HIS A 255 9.28 3.35 -3.74
CA HIS A 255 7.96 2.78 -3.49
C HIS A 255 7.61 1.70 -4.52
N VAL A 256 7.83 1.98 -5.81
CA VAL A 256 7.64 1.01 -6.91
C VAL A 256 8.54 -0.23 -6.71
N ALA A 257 9.82 -0.04 -6.42
CA ALA A 257 10.75 -1.14 -6.14
C ALA A 257 10.30 -2.00 -4.95
N GLY A 258 9.72 -1.37 -3.92
CA GLY A 258 9.15 -2.05 -2.76
C GLY A 258 7.99 -2.97 -3.14
N ILE A 259 7.06 -2.50 -3.97
CA ILE A 259 5.93 -3.31 -4.45
C ILE A 259 6.42 -4.50 -5.28
N VAL A 260 7.43 -4.29 -6.12
CA VAL A 260 7.99 -5.33 -6.99
C VAL A 260 8.72 -6.39 -6.17
N ALA A 261 9.62 -5.99 -5.27
CA ALA A 261 10.57 -6.95 -4.69
C ALA A 261 11.08 -6.62 -3.28
N ALA A 262 10.37 -5.82 -2.45
CA ALA A 262 10.74 -5.74 -1.03
C ALA A 262 10.74 -7.15 -0.39
N ASN A 263 11.73 -7.40 0.47
CA ASN A 263 11.84 -8.59 1.28
C ASN A 263 12.03 -8.19 2.73
N GLY A 264 10.92 -8.02 3.43
CA GLY A 264 10.86 -7.62 4.83
C GLY A 264 10.84 -8.79 5.82
N ASP A 265 10.87 -10.03 5.32
CA ASP A 265 10.89 -11.20 6.19
C ASP A 265 12.25 -11.30 6.91
N ASP A 266 12.22 -11.57 8.21
CA ASP A 266 13.39 -12.01 8.97
C ASP A 266 13.24 -13.50 9.28
N GLU A 267 14.35 -14.19 9.56
CA GLU A 267 14.42 -15.65 9.74
C GLU A 267 13.31 -16.26 10.62
N ASN A 268 12.78 -15.50 11.59
CA ASN A 268 11.71 -15.93 12.49
C ASN A 268 10.53 -14.95 12.59
N LYS A 269 10.47 -13.91 11.75
CA LYS A 269 9.43 -12.88 11.80
C LYS A 269 9.00 -12.52 10.37
N PRO A 270 7.80 -12.94 9.97
CA PRO A 270 7.23 -12.47 8.71
C PRO A 270 7.05 -10.95 8.72
N ALA A 271 7.17 -10.32 7.55
CA ALA A 271 7.10 -8.89 7.31
C ALA A 271 5.85 -8.23 7.96
N ASP A 272 4.72 -8.96 7.96
CA ASP A 272 3.45 -8.49 8.52
C ASP A 272 3.43 -8.35 10.05
N LYS A 273 4.47 -8.84 10.74
CA LYS A 273 4.57 -8.83 12.21
C LYS A 273 5.71 -7.98 12.75
N ASN A 274 6.63 -7.52 11.92
CA ASN A 274 7.76 -6.66 12.30
C ASN A 274 7.64 -5.24 11.73
N GLY A 275 6.57 -4.91 10.98
CA GLY A 275 6.35 -3.59 10.42
C GLY A 275 7.07 -3.35 9.09
N HIS A 276 7.49 -4.43 8.43
CA HIS A 276 8.19 -4.41 7.15
C HIS A 276 7.26 -4.84 6.01
N ILE A 277 7.71 -4.68 4.77
CA ILE A 277 6.90 -4.92 3.57
C ILE A 277 7.53 -5.98 2.68
N ASN A 278 6.66 -6.67 1.97
CA ASN A 278 6.99 -7.82 1.18
C ASN A 278 6.37 -7.59 -0.23
N GLY A 279 7.21 -7.31 -1.23
CA GLY A 279 6.82 -7.09 -2.64
C GLY A 279 6.56 -8.38 -3.41
N ILE A 280 6.05 -8.38 -4.63
CA ILE A 280 5.60 -9.66 -5.22
C ILE A 280 6.69 -10.68 -5.50
N ALA A 281 7.89 -10.25 -5.82
CA ALA A 281 9.03 -11.12 -6.10
C ALA A 281 10.16 -10.80 -5.10
N PRO A 282 10.00 -11.15 -3.80
CA PRO A 282 10.93 -10.73 -2.75
C PRO A 282 12.38 -11.19 -3.01
N ASN A 283 12.59 -12.25 -3.80
CA ASN A 283 13.90 -12.79 -4.10
C ASN A 283 14.42 -12.48 -5.53
N ALA A 284 13.76 -11.58 -6.26
CA ALA A 284 14.30 -11.04 -7.51
C ALA A 284 15.38 -9.97 -7.26
N GLN A 285 16.37 -9.88 -8.14
CA GLN A 285 17.29 -8.73 -8.19
C GLN A 285 16.63 -7.54 -8.90
N LEU A 286 17.03 -6.32 -8.54
CA LEU A 286 16.55 -5.09 -9.13
C LEU A 286 17.68 -4.30 -9.81
N LEU A 287 17.46 -3.78 -11.01
CA LEU A 287 18.31 -2.73 -11.59
C LEU A 287 17.69 -1.36 -11.31
N ALA A 288 18.49 -0.42 -10.82
CA ALA A 288 18.05 0.94 -10.53
C ALA A 288 18.37 1.86 -11.72
N MET A 289 17.42 2.01 -12.64
CA MET A 289 17.60 2.82 -13.86
C MET A 289 16.93 4.18 -13.69
N LYS A 290 17.65 5.12 -13.08
CA LYS A 290 17.08 6.43 -12.72
C LYS A 290 17.05 7.36 -13.93
N VAL A 291 15.87 7.86 -14.28
CA VAL A 291 15.64 8.74 -15.45
C VAL A 291 15.08 10.11 -15.09
N PHE A 292 14.90 10.37 -13.78
CA PHE A 292 14.54 11.69 -13.26
C PHE A 292 15.73 12.27 -12.50
N SER A 293 16.00 13.56 -12.70
CA SER A 293 17.14 14.26 -12.11
C SER A 293 16.93 14.58 -10.63
N ASN A 294 18.02 14.65 -9.85
CA ASN A 294 18.03 15.20 -8.49
C ASN A 294 18.32 16.72 -8.46
N LYS A 295 18.56 17.36 -9.60
CA LYS A 295 18.87 18.79 -9.67
C LYS A 295 17.61 19.62 -9.36
N PRO A 296 17.71 20.64 -8.49
CA PRO A 296 16.59 21.54 -8.23
C PRO A 296 16.04 22.16 -9.51
N GLY A 297 14.71 22.13 -9.69
CA GLY A 297 14.02 22.69 -10.86
C GLY A 297 14.05 21.84 -12.12
N ALA A 298 14.71 20.67 -12.10
CA ALA A 298 14.56 19.69 -13.17
C ALA A 298 13.23 18.95 -13.01
N HIS A 299 12.44 18.88 -14.08
CA HIS A 299 11.13 18.23 -14.08
C HIS A 299 11.02 17.25 -15.24
N GLY A 300 10.37 16.11 -14.99
CA GLY A 300 10.15 15.06 -15.98
C GLY A 300 11.38 14.20 -16.26
N ALA A 301 11.21 13.29 -17.22
CA ALA A 301 12.25 12.41 -17.75
C ALA A 301 12.33 12.61 -19.26
N ARG A 302 13.55 12.59 -19.82
CA ARG A 302 13.73 12.76 -21.28
C ARG A 302 13.67 11.40 -21.98
N ASP A 303 13.13 11.38 -23.19
CA ASP A 303 13.06 10.16 -24.00
C ASP A 303 14.43 9.50 -24.22
N ALA A 304 15.49 10.29 -24.41
CA ALA A 304 16.84 9.76 -24.58
C ALA A 304 17.34 9.00 -23.33
N ASP A 305 17.05 9.53 -22.14
CA ASP A 305 17.43 8.92 -20.86
C ASP A 305 16.64 7.61 -20.65
N ILE A 306 15.34 7.61 -21.00
CA ILE A 306 14.47 6.43 -20.95
C ILE A 306 14.96 5.34 -21.93
N VAL A 307 15.29 5.72 -23.16
CA VAL A 307 15.79 4.77 -24.17
C VAL A 307 17.13 4.17 -23.74
N ALA A 308 18.06 4.98 -23.24
CA ALA A 308 19.34 4.50 -22.73
C ALA A 308 19.15 3.50 -21.56
N ALA A 309 18.23 3.81 -20.64
CA ALA A 309 17.86 2.90 -19.55
C ALA A 309 17.26 1.57 -20.05
N ILE A 310 16.41 1.60 -21.08
CA ILE A 310 15.86 0.38 -21.70
C ILE A 310 16.98 -0.46 -22.33
N GLU A 311 17.87 0.17 -23.10
CA GLU A 311 18.98 -0.53 -23.75
C GLU A 311 19.89 -1.22 -22.74
N ASP A 312 20.29 -0.51 -21.69
CA ASP A 312 21.18 -1.07 -20.67
C ASP A 312 20.48 -2.15 -19.84
N SER A 313 19.17 -2.03 -19.60
CA SER A 313 18.38 -3.10 -18.98
C SER A 313 18.43 -4.40 -19.78
N VAL A 314 18.33 -4.30 -21.12
CA VAL A 314 18.46 -5.46 -22.02
C VAL A 314 19.90 -5.99 -22.05
N LYS A 315 20.92 -5.12 -22.13
CA LYS A 315 22.34 -5.51 -22.09
C LYS A 315 22.70 -6.25 -20.79
N LEU A 316 22.08 -5.85 -19.69
CA LEU A 316 22.25 -6.46 -18.37
C LEU A 316 21.34 -7.69 -18.15
N HIS A 317 20.63 -8.13 -19.18
CA HIS A 317 19.79 -9.34 -19.19
C HIS A 317 18.63 -9.33 -18.17
N ALA A 318 18.00 -8.16 -17.97
CA ALA A 318 16.75 -8.06 -17.24
C ALA A 318 15.68 -8.98 -17.88
N ASP A 319 14.84 -9.61 -17.05
CA ASP A 319 13.68 -10.39 -17.50
C ASP A 319 12.49 -9.48 -17.77
N VAL A 320 12.36 -8.43 -16.95
CA VAL A 320 11.23 -7.51 -16.94
C VAL A 320 11.76 -6.09 -16.83
N ILE A 321 11.15 -5.17 -17.57
CA ILE A 321 11.31 -3.73 -17.41
C ILE A 321 10.01 -3.18 -16.85
N ASN A 322 10.06 -2.53 -15.69
CA ASN A 322 8.94 -1.81 -15.11
C ASN A 322 9.12 -0.31 -15.33
N MET A 323 8.08 0.34 -15.85
CA MET A 323 8.01 1.79 -16.04
C MET A 323 6.71 2.34 -15.45
N SER A 324 6.79 3.06 -14.34
CA SER A 324 5.66 3.85 -13.80
C SER A 324 5.76 5.31 -14.22
N LEU A 325 5.93 5.52 -15.52
CA LEU A 325 5.98 6.83 -16.14
C LEU A 325 5.22 6.80 -17.46
N GLY A 326 4.64 7.94 -17.82
CA GLY A 326 3.96 8.11 -19.09
C GLY A 326 3.39 9.52 -19.25
N SER A 327 2.94 9.81 -20.46
CA SER A 327 2.17 11.00 -20.80
C SER A 327 0.79 10.58 -21.32
N ASP A 328 -0.25 11.31 -20.92
CA ASP A 328 -1.62 11.00 -21.31
C ASP A 328 -1.85 11.12 -22.81
N ASN A 329 -2.94 10.50 -23.29
CA ASN A 329 -3.35 10.54 -24.70
C ASN A 329 -2.25 10.05 -25.65
N GLY A 330 -1.69 8.87 -25.35
CA GLY A 330 -0.61 8.30 -26.15
C GLY A 330 -1.06 7.98 -27.57
N PHE A 331 -0.31 8.44 -28.57
CA PHE A 331 -0.62 8.25 -29.99
C PHE A 331 0.32 7.22 -30.63
N GLY A 332 -0.23 6.19 -31.28
CA GLY A 332 0.55 5.11 -31.91
C GLY A 332 1.36 5.51 -33.17
N GLY A 333 1.27 6.78 -33.60
CA GLY A 333 1.82 7.28 -34.88
C GLY A 333 2.90 8.35 -34.78
N ALA A 334 3.27 8.82 -33.59
CA ALA A 334 4.41 9.73 -33.45
C ALA A 334 5.70 8.92 -33.37
N SER A 335 6.72 9.29 -34.16
CA SER A 335 8.08 8.73 -34.03
C SER A 335 8.54 8.85 -32.58
N ASN A 336 8.56 7.75 -31.83
CA ASN A 336 9.06 7.77 -30.47
C ASN A 336 10.12 6.68 -30.28
N ALA A 337 11.36 7.12 -30.05
CA ALA A 337 12.50 6.23 -29.82
C ALA A 337 12.20 5.20 -28.71
N THR A 338 11.41 5.59 -27.72
CA THR A 338 10.93 4.74 -26.63
C THR A 338 10.10 3.54 -27.12
N SER A 339 9.15 3.68 -28.05
CA SER A 339 8.37 2.52 -28.55
C SER A 339 9.23 1.55 -29.34
N LEU A 340 10.15 2.08 -30.16
CA LEU A 340 11.10 1.23 -30.88
C LEU A 340 11.99 0.47 -29.90
N ALA A 341 12.52 1.14 -28.87
CA ALA A 341 13.31 0.50 -27.81
C ALA A 341 12.51 -0.58 -27.07
N LEU A 342 11.25 -0.31 -26.70
CA LEU A 342 10.37 -1.28 -26.04
C LEU A 342 10.05 -2.49 -26.94
N LYS A 343 9.80 -2.25 -28.23
CA LYS A 343 9.63 -3.31 -29.23
C LYS A 343 10.87 -4.18 -29.31
N LYS A 344 12.05 -3.57 -29.35
CA LYS A 344 13.34 -4.27 -29.40
C LYS A 344 13.64 -5.04 -28.11
N ALA A 345 13.33 -4.48 -26.95
CA ALA A 345 13.41 -5.17 -25.67
C ALA A 345 12.52 -6.43 -25.64
N ARG A 346 11.29 -6.32 -26.14
CA ARG A 346 10.36 -7.46 -26.25
C ARG A 346 10.83 -8.52 -27.24
N GLU A 347 11.37 -8.11 -28.39
CA GLU A 347 12.02 -9.02 -29.36
C GLU A 347 13.23 -9.74 -28.74
N ALA A 348 13.97 -9.08 -27.84
CA ALA A 348 15.07 -9.67 -27.07
C ALA A 348 14.63 -10.57 -25.90
N GLY A 349 13.32 -10.71 -25.68
CA GLY A 349 12.76 -11.57 -24.63
C GLY A 349 12.55 -10.91 -23.27
N VAL A 350 12.72 -9.58 -23.19
CA VAL A 350 12.47 -8.79 -21.97
C VAL A 350 11.03 -8.28 -22.01
N LEU A 351 10.24 -8.48 -20.94
CA LEU A 351 8.85 -8.03 -20.89
C LEU A 351 8.76 -6.58 -20.38
N PRO A 352 8.30 -5.60 -21.19
CA PRO A 352 8.03 -4.26 -20.70
C PRO A 352 6.64 -4.18 -20.08
N VAL A 353 6.56 -3.75 -18.82
CA VAL A 353 5.34 -3.58 -18.02
C VAL A 353 5.23 -2.10 -17.67
N ILE A 354 4.13 -1.47 -18.07
CA ILE A 354 4.00 -0.01 -18.07
C ILE A 354 2.62 0.40 -17.52
N SER A 355 2.59 1.40 -16.64
CA SER A 355 1.34 1.95 -16.11
C SER A 355 0.49 2.60 -17.21
N ALA A 356 -0.82 2.37 -17.22
CA ALA A 356 -1.75 2.97 -18.18
C ALA A 356 -1.88 4.50 -18.07
N GLY A 357 -1.50 5.09 -16.92
CA GLY A 357 -1.70 6.50 -16.60
C GLY A 357 -2.80 6.68 -15.55
N ASN A 358 -2.85 7.87 -14.94
CA ASN A 358 -3.73 8.18 -13.80
C ASN A 358 -4.72 9.33 -14.10
N SER A 359 -5.03 9.55 -15.38
CA SER A 359 -5.76 10.74 -15.83
C SER A 359 -7.26 10.54 -16.04
N GLY A 360 -7.76 9.34 -15.76
CA GLY A 360 -9.17 9.01 -15.82
C GLY A 360 -9.74 9.06 -17.23
N LEU A 361 -10.90 9.70 -17.39
CA LEU A 361 -11.46 10.01 -18.70
C LEU A 361 -11.15 11.46 -19.08
N SER A 362 -11.03 11.72 -20.37
CA SER A 362 -11.03 13.09 -20.89
C SER A 362 -12.30 13.79 -20.43
N PHE A 363 -12.18 15.09 -20.15
CA PHE A 363 -13.28 15.90 -19.62
C PHE A 363 -13.75 15.53 -18.21
N SER A 364 -13.00 14.70 -17.49
CA SER A 364 -13.14 14.55 -16.05
C SER A 364 -12.40 15.67 -15.31
N THR A 365 -13.17 16.52 -14.62
CA THR A 365 -12.63 17.57 -13.74
C THR A 365 -11.88 17.02 -12.52
N SER A 366 -12.04 15.72 -12.23
CA SER A 366 -11.45 15.03 -11.08
C SER A 366 -10.49 13.91 -11.45
N GLY A 367 -10.14 13.74 -12.73
CA GLY A 367 -9.36 12.58 -13.22
C GLY A 367 -9.99 11.21 -12.94
N GLY A 368 -11.32 11.13 -12.77
CA GLY A 368 -12.09 9.89 -12.57
C GLY A 368 -12.90 9.46 -13.79
N THR A 369 -13.99 8.74 -13.56
CA THR A 369 -14.86 8.17 -14.60
C THR A 369 -16.00 9.10 -15.04
N ASN A 370 -15.99 10.35 -14.57
CA ASN A 370 -16.98 11.34 -14.93
C ASN A 370 -16.59 12.07 -16.21
N ASP A 371 -17.17 11.67 -17.34
CA ASP A 371 -17.10 12.47 -18.55
C ASP A 371 -18.17 13.58 -18.50
N ALA A 372 -17.73 14.80 -18.21
CA ALA A 372 -18.63 15.96 -18.10
C ALA A 372 -19.27 16.36 -19.45
N LEU A 373 -18.72 15.91 -20.58
CA LEU A 373 -19.16 16.31 -21.92
C LEU A 373 -19.85 15.18 -22.72
N GLY A 374 -19.86 13.95 -22.21
CA GLY A 374 -20.52 12.79 -22.82
C GLY A 374 -19.95 12.44 -24.21
N LYS A 375 -18.65 12.64 -24.42
CA LYS A 375 -17.95 12.34 -25.67
C LYS A 375 -17.51 10.89 -25.69
N TRP A 376 -17.59 10.29 -26.86
CA TRP A 376 -17.29 8.86 -27.05
C TRP A 376 -15.78 8.58 -27.14
N ASP A 377 -14.99 9.61 -27.43
CA ASP A 377 -13.53 9.56 -27.44
C ASP A 377 -13.01 10.26 -26.18
N ASP A 378 -13.08 9.54 -25.06
CA ASP A 378 -12.73 10.02 -23.74
C ASP A 378 -11.59 9.22 -23.08
N ALA A 379 -10.98 8.28 -23.80
CA ALA A 379 -9.90 7.45 -23.28
C ALA A 379 -8.59 8.24 -23.15
N THR A 380 -7.92 8.14 -21.99
CA THR A 380 -6.63 8.84 -21.75
C THR A 380 -5.44 7.89 -21.61
N LEU A 381 -5.51 6.67 -22.17
CA LEU A 381 -4.41 5.69 -22.08
C LEU A 381 -3.08 6.34 -22.50
N GLY A 382 -2.11 6.33 -21.59
CA GLY A 382 -0.86 7.06 -21.76
C GLY A 382 0.15 6.35 -22.64
N SER A 383 1.03 7.13 -23.30
CA SER A 383 2.28 6.65 -23.88
C SER A 383 3.34 6.56 -22.77
N PRO A 384 4.19 5.52 -22.69
CA PRO A 384 4.38 4.47 -23.69
C PRO A 384 3.52 3.21 -23.52
N SER A 385 2.54 3.23 -22.60
CA SER A 385 1.69 2.08 -22.30
C SER A 385 0.73 1.71 -23.44
N SER A 386 0.32 2.69 -24.26
CA SER A 386 -0.52 2.48 -25.44
C SER A 386 0.15 1.72 -26.58
N TYR A 387 1.47 1.51 -26.55
CA TYR A 387 2.13 0.76 -27.62
C TYR A 387 1.84 -0.74 -27.51
N PRO A 388 1.58 -1.46 -28.63
CA PRO A 388 1.31 -2.90 -28.61
C PRO A 388 2.41 -3.76 -27.98
N SER A 389 3.63 -3.25 -27.96
CA SER A 389 4.80 -3.91 -27.35
C SER A 389 4.80 -3.84 -25.83
N ALA A 390 4.06 -2.91 -25.21
CA ALA A 390 3.93 -2.80 -23.77
C ALA A 390 2.88 -3.79 -23.23
N PHE A 391 3.09 -4.24 -22.00
CA PHE A 391 2.03 -4.80 -21.18
C PHE A 391 1.45 -3.65 -20.34
N SER A 392 0.33 -3.09 -20.78
CA SER A 392 -0.35 -1.98 -20.11
C SER A 392 -1.09 -2.44 -18.85
N VAL A 393 -0.91 -1.72 -17.75
CA VAL A 393 -1.52 -2.03 -16.44
C VAL A 393 -2.43 -0.88 -16.00
N ALA A 394 -3.72 -1.17 -15.82
CA ALA A 394 -4.72 -0.24 -15.24
C ALA A 394 -4.88 -0.46 -13.72
N SER A 395 -5.37 0.56 -13.01
CA SER A 395 -5.64 0.55 -11.56
C SER A 395 -7.09 0.88 -11.26
#